data_AF-M0HMV7-F1
#
_entry.id   AF-M0HMV7-F1
#
_cell.length_a   1.000
_cell.length_b   1.000
_cell.length_c   1.000
_cell.angle_alpha   90.00
_cell.angle_beta   90.00
_cell.angle_gamma   90.00
#
_symmetry.space_group_name_H-M   'P 1'
#
loop_
_entity.id
_entity.type
_entity.pdbx_description
1 polymer ?
#
loop_
_entity_poly.entity_id
_entity_poly.type
_entity_poly.pdbx_seq_one_letter_code
_entity_poly.pdbx_strand_id
1 'polypeptide(L)' 'MGDRNHLHVCRHCGVVHGTASSTPPEECLVCESGSFSEYTLNDLLREREPVEPQLPTPEGSQTEHTSRPGIRVRE' A
#
# COMPACT_ATOMS: atom_id res chain seq x y z
N MET A 1 -10.97 -24.27 -20.86
CA MET A 1 -10.11 -24.14 -19.66
C MET A 1 -9.32 -22.87 -19.86
N GLY A 2 -9.51 -21.86 -19.02
CA GLY A 2 -8.97 -20.52 -19.29
C GLY A 2 -7.47 -20.46 -19.02
N ASP A 3 -6.72 -19.94 -19.99
CA ASP A 3 -5.33 -19.49 -19.84
C ASP A 3 -5.30 -18.38 -18.79
N ARG A 4 -5.16 -18.76 -17.51
CA ARG A 4 -4.96 -17.78 -16.45
C ARG A 4 -3.48 -17.48 -16.38
N ASN A 5 -3.14 -16.22 -16.61
CA ASN A 5 -1.80 -15.73 -16.30
C ASN A 5 -1.60 -15.79 -14.79
N HIS A 6 -0.49 -16.39 -14.37
CA HIS A 6 0.01 -16.37 -13.01
C HIS A 6 0.90 -15.16 -12.81
N LEU A 7 0.84 -14.56 -11.63
CA LEU A 7 1.62 -13.36 -11.30
C LEU A 7 2.74 -13.71 -10.33
N HIS A 8 3.96 -13.33 -10.67
CA HIS A 8 5.15 -13.52 -9.84
C HIS A 8 5.81 -12.19 -9.56
N VAL A 9 6.25 -11.95 -8.33
CA VAL A 9 6.81 -10.64 -7.93
C VAL A 9 8.29 -10.80 -7.62
N CYS A 10 9.14 -10.00 -8.27
CA CYS A 10 10.58 -10.01 -8.01
C CYS A 10 10.86 -9.60 -6.56
N ARG A 11 11.73 -10.37 -5.89
CA ARG A 11 12.10 -10.13 -4.48
C ARG A 11 12.98 -8.89 -4.29
N HIS A 12 13.69 -8.46 -5.33
CA HIS A 12 14.65 -7.36 -5.28
C HIS A 12 14.06 -6.04 -5.78
N CYS A 13 13.52 -6.01 -7.00
CA CYS A 13 13.03 -4.76 -7.61
C CYS A 13 11.50 -4.60 -7.59
N GLY A 14 10.74 -5.61 -7.11
CA GLY A 14 9.28 -5.54 -7.00
C GLY A 14 8.51 -5.62 -8.32
N VAL A 15 9.19 -5.83 -9.46
CA VAL A 15 8.55 -6.00 -10.77
C VAL A 15 7.61 -7.22 -10.76
N VAL A 16 6.45 -7.08 -11.39
CA VAL A 16 5.45 -8.14 -11.54
C VAL A 16 5.58 -8.79 -12.91
N HIS A 17 5.79 -10.10 -12.94
CA HIS A 17 5.87 -10.93 -14.14
C HIS A 17 4.58 -11.72 -14.32
N GLY A 18 3.94 -11.59 -15.48
CA GLY A 18 2.81 -12.44 -15.90
C GLY A 18 3.31 -13.64 -16.69
N THR A 19 2.99 -14.85 -16.25
CA THR A 19 3.43 -16.10 -16.90
C THR A 19 2.27 -17.07 -17.11
N ALA A 20 2.41 -17.97 -18.08
CA ALA A 20 1.45 -19.07 -18.27
C ALA A 20 1.62 -20.21 -17.24
N SER A 21 2.71 -20.22 -16.47
CA SER A 21 3.01 -21.24 -15.45
C SER A 21 2.81 -20.70 -14.04
N SER A 22 2.30 -21.54 -13.14
CA SER A 22 2.22 -21.27 -11.69
C SER A 22 3.59 -21.35 -11.00
N THR A 23 4.60 -21.89 -11.67
CA THR A 23 5.98 -21.86 -11.18
C THR A 23 6.59 -20.50 -11.48
N PRO A 24 7.19 -19.82 -10.47
CA PRO A 24 7.87 -18.57 -10.70
C PRO A 24 9.07 -18.76 -11.63
N PRO A 25 9.41 -17.76 -12.46
CA PRO A 25 10.65 -17.78 -13.22
C PRO A 25 11.85 -17.85 -12.26
N GLU A 26 12.91 -18.55 -12.68
CA GLU A 26 14.15 -18.67 -11.90
C GLU A 26 14.74 -17.29 -11.58
N GLU A 27 14.70 -16.39 -12.57
CA GLU A 27 15.28 -15.06 -12.50
C GLU A 27 14.32 -13.99 -13.03
N CYS A 28 14.37 -12.81 -12.40
CA CYS A 28 13.69 -11.61 -12.86
C CYS A 28 14.37 -11.07 -14.12
N LEU A 29 13.60 -10.84 -15.18
CA LEU A 29 14.10 -10.30 -16.45
C LEU A 29 14.74 -8.90 -16.35
N VAL A 30 14.57 -8.21 -15.22
CA VAL A 30 15.06 -6.82 -15.03
C VAL A 30 16.34 -6.78 -14.19
N CYS A 31 16.47 -7.66 -13.18
CA CYS A 31 17.57 -7.56 -12.22
C CYS A 31 18.16 -8.91 -11.81
N GLU A 32 17.80 -10.00 -12.51
CA GLU A 32 18.36 -11.36 -12.37
C GLU A 32 18.14 -12.02 -10.99
N SER A 33 17.50 -11.32 -10.05
CA SER A 33 17.10 -11.87 -8.75
C SER A 33 15.89 -12.81 -8.88
N GLY A 34 15.75 -13.76 -7.96
CA GLY A 34 14.57 -14.63 -7.86
C GLY A 34 13.26 -13.89 -7.56
N SER A 35 12.15 -14.59 -7.77
CA SER A 35 10.77 -14.08 -7.61
C SER A 35 9.95 -14.89 -6.61
N PHE A 36 8.95 -14.26 -5.99
CA PHE A 36 7.91 -14.94 -5.22
C PHE A 36 6.82 -15.47 -6.16
N SER A 37 6.31 -16.67 -5.85
CA SER A 37 5.03 -17.11 -6.40
C SER A 37 3.87 -16.32 -5.80
N GLU A 38 2.73 -16.28 -6.50
CA GLU A 38 1.49 -15.66 -5.99
C GLU A 38 1.08 -16.23 -4.62
N TYR A 39 1.24 -17.54 -4.40
CA TYR A 39 0.87 -18.20 -3.14
C TYR A 39 1.79 -17.76 -2.00
N THR A 40 3.11 -17.80 -2.23
CA THR A 40 4.11 -17.40 -1.24
C THR A 40 3.93 -15.95 -0.81
N LEU A 41 3.67 -15.05 -1.75
CA LEU A 41 3.44 -13.64 -1.42
C LEU A 41 2.16 -13.47 -0.59
N ASN A 42 1.07 -14.15 -0.97
CA ASN A 42 -0.17 -14.08 -0.22
C ASN A 42 -0.05 -14.63 1.20
N ASP A 43 0.72 -15.71 1.41
CA ASP A 43 0.99 -16.25 2.74
C ASP A 43 1.76 -15.25 3.60
N LEU A 44 2.81 -14.63 3.06
CA LEU A 44 3.58 -13.59 3.75
C LEU A 44 2.73 -12.35 4.10
N LEU A 45 1.80 -11.98 3.22
CA LEU A 45 0.88 -10.87 3.47
C LEU A 45 -0.18 -11.21 4.51
N ARG A 46 -0.60 -12.48 4.60
CA ARG A 46 -1.55 -12.95 5.63
C ARG A 46 -0.93 -13.03 7.01
N GLU A 47 0.35 -13.37 7.10
CA GLU A 47 1.10 -13.38 8.37
C GLU A 47 1.35 -11.98 8.92
N ARG A 48 1.34 -10.96 8.05
CA ARG A 48 1.39 -9.58 8.49
C ARG A 48 0.01 -9.15 8.98
N GLU A 49 -0.09 -8.78 10.25
CA GLU A 49 -1.29 -8.06 10.71
C GLU A 49 -1.50 -6.84 9.80
N PRO A 50 -2.74 -6.56 9.38
CA PRO A 50 -3.04 -5.35 8.64
C PRO A 50 -2.54 -4.18 9.49
N VAL A 51 -1.55 -3.45 8.98
CA VAL A 51 -1.22 -2.15 9.55
C VAL A 51 -2.42 -1.29 9.21
N GLU A 52 -3.32 -1.14 10.19
CA GLU A 52 -4.40 -0.18 10.11
C GLU A 52 -3.72 1.17 9.82
N PRO A 53 -4.05 1.84 8.70
CA PRO A 53 -3.52 3.16 8.45
C PRO A 53 -3.86 3.99 9.66
N GLN A 54 -2.85 4.47 10.39
CA GLN A 54 -3.06 5.52 11.38
C GLN A 54 -3.50 6.74 10.58
N LEU A 55 -4.81 6.84 10.32
CA LEU A 55 -5.42 8.07 9.90
C LEU A 55 -4.97 9.09 10.93
N PRO A 56 -4.35 10.21 10.53
CA PRO A 56 -4.10 11.28 11.47
C PRO A 56 -5.44 11.57 12.15
N THR A 57 -5.51 11.31 13.45
CA THR A 57 -6.62 11.77 14.24
C THR A 57 -6.70 13.27 14.00
N PRO A 58 -7.87 13.83 13.65
CA PRO A 58 -8.04 15.27 13.66
C PRO A 58 -7.94 15.71 15.12
N GLU A 59 -6.71 15.93 15.58
CA GLU A 59 -6.44 16.59 16.83
C GLU A 59 -6.97 18.02 16.69
N GLY A 60 -8.02 18.31 17.47
CA GLY A 60 -8.36 19.66 17.84
C GLY A 60 -9.27 20.42 16.88
N SER A 61 -10.53 19.98 16.76
CA SER A 61 -11.61 20.97 16.72
C SER A 61 -11.75 21.55 18.14
N GLN A 62 -10.75 22.34 18.56
CA GLN A 62 -10.86 23.17 19.75
C GLN A 62 -11.85 24.27 19.39
N THR A 63 -13.03 24.18 20.01
CA THR A 63 -13.95 25.28 20.19
C THR A 63 -13.22 26.47 20.82
N GLU A 64 -12.73 27.39 20.00
CA GLU A 64 -12.49 28.76 20.42
C GLU A 64 -13.49 29.66 19.70
N HIS A 65 -14.62 29.88 20.38
CA HIS A 65 -15.45 31.06 20.18
C HIS A 65 -14.59 32.29 20.51
N THR A 66 -13.78 32.77 19.56
CA THR A 66 -13.31 34.15 19.60
C THR A 66 -14.48 35.05 19.26
N SER A 67 -15.21 35.44 20.30
CA SER A 67 -16.02 36.65 20.29
C SER A 67 -15.17 37.80 19.76
N ARG A 68 -15.46 38.27 18.54
CA ARG A 68 -14.92 39.53 18.03
C ARG A 68 -15.25 40.63 19.04
N PRO A 69 -14.27 41.37 19.57
CA PRO A 69 -14.60 42.60 20.26
C PRO A 69 -15.17 43.55 19.20
N GLY A 70 -16.42 43.98 19.41
CA GLY A 70 -17.04 45.02 18.62
C GLY A 70 -16.18 46.27 18.66
N ILE A 71 -15.71 46.70 17.50
CA ILE A 71 -15.07 48.01 17.32
C ILE A 71 -16.15 49.05 17.63
N ARG A 72 -16.03 49.74 18.77
CA ARG A 72 -16.81 50.95 19.04
C ARG A 72 -16.22 52.07 18.19
N VAL A 73 -16.90 52.41 17.11
CA VAL A 73 -16.68 53.69 16.43
C VAL A 73 -17.41 54.74 17.26
N ARG A 74 -16.64 55.62 17.92
CA ARG A 74 -17.12 56.91 18.39
C ARG A 74 -16.62 57.93 17.39
N GLU A 75 -17.55 58.60 16.71
CA GLU A 75 -17.59 60.05 16.49
C GLU A 75 -18.96 60.42 15.90
#